data_AF-A0A662Z9M4-F1
#
_entry.id   AF-A0A662Z9M4-F1
#
_cell.length_a   1.000
_cell.length_b   1.000
_cell.length_c   1.000
_cell.angle_alpha   90.00
_cell.angle_beta   90.00
_cell.angle_gamma   90.00
#
_symmetry.space_group_name_H-M   'P 1'
#
loop_
_entity.id
_entity.type
_entity.pdbx_description
1 polymer ?
#
loop_
_entity_poly.entity_id
_entity_poly.type
_entity_poly.pdbx_seq_one_letter_code
_entity_poly.pdbx_strand_id
1 'polypeptide(L)'
;MRAYSEAYLRDVVESQGKLFDYVSFTYPDKDTVDFICAYMKSETRKSIDESQAYVNTMDYKALWDYFLRTDKYELKPGKALSGFVPDWIGEFYAFYQWFYNITSAETITKVPVDFLIKAYPGLHDLDLELAVKKVGVL
;
A
#
# COMPACT_ATOMS: atom_id res chain seq x y z
N MET A 1 -17.11 -9.87 6.94
CA MET A 1 -17.23 -9.13 5.66
C MET A 1 -15.82 -8.66 5.31
N ARG A 2 -15.43 -8.63 4.03
CA ARG A 2 -14.11 -8.16 3.55
C ARG A 2 -14.28 -6.81 2.85
N ALA A 3 -13.22 -6.00 2.74
CA ALA A 3 -13.34 -4.61 2.31
C ALA A 3 -13.99 -4.45 0.92
N TYR A 4 -13.67 -5.36 0.00
CA TYR A 4 -14.23 -5.42 -1.35
C TYR A 4 -14.22 -6.87 -1.87
N SER A 5 -14.77 -7.11 -3.08
CA SER A 5 -14.84 -8.46 -3.67
C SER A 5 -13.46 -9.11 -3.81
N GLU A 6 -13.36 -10.41 -3.49
CA GLU A 6 -12.14 -11.20 -3.68
C GLU A 6 -11.63 -11.19 -5.14
N ALA A 7 -12.54 -10.97 -6.10
CA ALA A 7 -12.19 -10.86 -7.52
C ALA A 7 -11.19 -9.71 -7.80
N TYR A 8 -11.18 -8.65 -6.99
CA TYR A 8 -10.24 -7.53 -7.14
C TYR A 8 -9.00 -7.64 -6.25
N LEU A 9 -8.97 -8.59 -5.30
CA LEU A 9 -7.92 -8.66 -4.29
C LEU A 9 -6.54 -8.77 -4.91
N ARG A 10 -6.39 -9.68 -5.87
CA ARG A 10 -5.11 -9.91 -6.53
C ARG A 10 -4.61 -8.65 -7.24
N ASP A 11 -5.48 -8.00 -8.02
CA ASP A 11 -5.11 -6.81 -8.79
C ASP A 11 -4.73 -5.65 -7.86
N VAL A 12 -5.48 -5.44 -6.77
CA VAL A 12 -5.20 -4.37 -5.81
C VAL A 12 -3.90 -4.64 -5.03
N VAL A 13 -3.66 -5.88 -4.60
CA VAL A 13 -2.43 -6.27 -3.90
C VAL A 13 -1.22 -6.08 -4.80
N GLU A 14 -1.25 -6.63 -6.01
CA GLU A 14 -0.15 -6.57 -6.97
C GLU A 14 0.13 -5.14 -7.44
N SER A 15 -0.91 -4.36 -7.77
CA SER A 15 -0.75 -2.98 -8.24
C SER A 15 -0.22 -2.06 -7.15
N GLN A 16 -0.67 -2.22 -5.89
CA GLN A 16 -0.20 -1.40 -4.79
C GLN A 16 1.25 -1.72 -4.40
N GLY A 17 1.65 -3.00 -4.37
CA GLY A 17 3.05 -3.40 -4.18
C GLY A 17 3.95 -2.75 -5.23
N LYS A 18 3.65 -3.00 -6.50
CA LYS A 18 4.41 -2.46 -7.62
C LYS A 18 4.43 -0.94 -7.66
N LEU A 19 3.37 -0.27 -7.22
CA LEU A 19 3.35 1.19 -7.11
C LEU A 19 4.38 1.68 -6.09
N PHE A 20 4.45 1.03 -4.93
CA PHE A 20 5.37 1.45 -3.87
C PHE A 20 6.82 1.20 -4.28
N ASP A 21 7.09 0.06 -4.91
CA ASP A 21 8.39 -0.25 -5.51
C ASP A 21 8.76 0.78 -6.58
N TYR A 22 7.85 1.03 -7.52
CA TYR A 22 8.04 2.00 -8.61
C TYR A 22 8.39 3.40 -8.11
N VAL A 23 7.65 3.93 -7.13
CA VAL A 23 7.93 5.27 -6.57
C VAL A 23 9.28 5.28 -5.88
N SER A 24 9.60 4.26 -5.09
CA SER A 24 10.88 4.17 -4.36
C SER A 24 12.09 4.11 -5.31
N PHE A 25 11.96 3.35 -6.40
CA PHE A 25 13.02 3.16 -7.38
C PHE A 25 13.20 4.38 -8.28
N THR A 26 12.09 4.98 -8.71
CA THR A 26 12.12 6.11 -9.66
C THR A 26 12.59 7.41 -9.00
N TYR A 27 12.33 7.56 -7.70
CA TYR A 27 12.59 8.80 -6.96
C TYR A 27 13.49 8.55 -5.73
N PRO A 28 14.77 8.19 -5.94
CA PRO A 28 15.67 7.76 -4.85
C PRO A 28 15.98 8.85 -3.82
N ASP A 29 15.81 10.13 -4.18
CA ASP A 29 16.02 11.31 -3.35
C ASP A 29 14.72 11.81 -2.66
N LYS A 30 13.63 11.04 -2.74
CA LYS A 30 12.33 11.41 -2.18
C LYS A 30 11.94 10.48 -1.03
N ASP A 31 11.12 11.01 -0.12
CA ASP A 31 10.63 10.29 1.04
C ASP A 31 9.52 9.30 0.66
N THR A 32 9.88 8.01 0.55
CA THR A 32 8.90 6.96 0.25
C THR A 32 7.89 6.78 1.39
N VAL A 33 8.29 7.01 2.65
CA VAL A 33 7.38 6.84 3.81
C VAL A 33 6.29 7.92 3.79
N ASP A 34 6.65 9.17 3.49
CA ASP A 34 5.69 10.25 3.29
C ASP A 34 4.71 9.93 2.16
N PHE A 35 5.21 9.47 1.02
CA PHE A 35 4.38 9.03 -0.10
C PHE A 35 3.39 7.94 0.32
N ILE A 36 3.85 6.87 0.96
CA ILE A 36 2.98 5.76 1.41
C ILE A 36 1.90 6.30 2.35
N CYS A 37 2.27 7.16 3.30
CA CYS A 37 1.32 7.74 4.24
C CYS A 37 0.27 8.63 3.56
N ALA A 38 0.68 9.45 2.58
CA ALA A 38 -0.20 10.31 1.81
C ALA A 38 -1.14 9.47 0.93
N TYR A 39 -0.60 8.49 0.22
CA TYR A 39 -1.35 7.59 -0.63
C TYR A 39 -2.38 6.79 0.17
N MET A 40 -2.00 6.19 1.31
CA MET A 40 -2.93 5.43 2.15
C MET A 40 -4.08 6.26 2.74
N LYS A 41 -3.96 7.59 2.76
CA LYS A 41 -5.00 8.53 3.25
C LYS A 41 -5.70 9.31 2.13
N SER A 42 -5.44 8.94 0.88
CA SER A 42 -5.87 9.67 -0.32
C SER A 42 -7.31 9.35 -0.75
N GLU A 43 -7.90 10.23 -1.56
CA GLU A 43 -9.16 9.94 -2.25
C GLU A 43 -9.00 8.82 -3.29
N THR A 44 -7.79 8.66 -3.86
CA THR A 44 -7.47 7.50 -4.71
C THR A 44 -7.63 6.18 -3.95
N ARG A 45 -7.09 6.08 -2.74
CA ARG A 45 -7.25 4.87 -1.93
C ARG A 45 -8.68 4.69 -1.43
N LYS A 46 -9.37 5.76 -1.05
CA LYS A 46 -10.79 5.71 -0.71
C LYS A 46 -11.66 5.18 -1.86
N SER A 47 -11.33 5.52 -3.11
CA SER A 47 -12.03 4.96 -4.28
C SER A 47 -11.86 3.43 -4.39
N ILE A 48 -10.70 2.91 -3.96
CA ILE A 48 -10.47 1.46 -3.90
C ILE A 48 -11.21 0.83 -2.71
N ASP A 49 -11.20 1.49 -1.55
CA ASP A 49 -11.96 1.08 -0.37
C ASP A 49 -13.46 0.95 -0.67
N GLU A 50 -14.01 1.87 -1.48
CA GLU A 50 -15.39 1.90 -1.94
C GLU A 50 -15.66 0.96 -3.14
N SER A 51 -14.70 0.10 -3.50
CA SER A 51 -14.82 -0.91 -4.57
C SER A 51 -15.07 -0.34 -5.98
N GLN A 52 -14.54 0.83 -6.31
CA GLN A 52 -14.70 1.38 -7.66
C GLN A 52 -13.94 0.53 -8.69
N ALA A 53 -14.68 -0.25 -9.48
CA ALA A 53 -14.12 -1.25 -10.39
C ALA A 53 -12.99 -0.72 -11.29
N TYR A 54 -13.14 0.49 -11.84
CA TYR A 54 -12.13 1.09 -12.72
C TYR A 54 -10.79 1.33 -12.01
N VAL A 55 -10.81 1.77 -10.75
CA VAL A 55 -9.59 2.05 -9.97
C VAL A 55 -8.99 0.75 -9.46
N ASN A 56 -9.82 -0.22 -9.06
CA ASN A 56 -9.38 -1.53 -8.57
C ASN A 56 -8.63 -2.37 -9.60
N THR A 57 -8.82 -2.09 -10.89
CA THR A 57 -8.17 -2.81 -12.01
C THR A 57 -7.02 -2.02 -12.64
N MET A 58 -6.65 -0.86 -12.11
CA MET A 58 -5.52 -0.09 -12.64
C MET A 58 -4.20 -0.81 -12.38
N ASP A 59 -3.30 -0.81 -13.37
CA ASP A 59 -1.90 -1.12 -13.10
C ASP A 59 -1.22 -0.01 -12.30
N TYR A 60 -0.04 -0.30 -11.76
CA TYR A 60 0.70 0.61 -10.89
C TYR A 60 1.05 1.97 -11.52
N LYS A 61 1.22 2.05 -12.85
CA LYS A 61 1.52 3.32 -13.53
C LYS A 61 0.28 4.16 -13.69
N ALA A 62 -0.81 3.55 -14.15
CA ALA A 62 -2.11 4.20 -14.24
C ALA A 62 -2.57 4.68 -12.86
N LEU A 63 -2.33 3.87 -11.82
CA LEU A 63 -2.65 4.20 -10.44
C LEU A 63 -1.80 5.36 -9.90
N TRP A 64 -0.51 5.43 -10.24
CA TRP A 64 0.35 6.56 -9.94
C TRP A 64 -0.14 7.85 -10.58
N ASP A 65 -0.41 7.83 -11.89
CA ASP A 65 -0.90 8.99 -12.63
C ASP A 65 -2.27 9.45 -12.11
N TYR A 66 -3.14 8.49 -11.78
CA TYR A 66 -4.43 8.77 -11.16
C TYR A 66 -4.25 9.46 -9.81
N PHE A 67 -3.39 8.94 -8.95
CA PHE A 67 -3.09 9.52 -7.63
C PHE A 67 -2.56 10.95 -7.75
N LEU A 68 -1.57 11.20 -8.60
CA LEU A 68 -1.05 12.56 -8.80
C LEU A 68 -2.12 13.52 -9.32
N ARG A 69 -2.97 13.07 -10.23
CA ARG A 69 -4.03 13.91 -10.81
C ARG A 69 -5.15 14.20 -9.82
N THR A 70 -5.58 13.20 -9.06
CA THR A 70 -6.72 13.27 -8.13
C THR A 70 -6.33 13.98 -6.84
N ASP A 71 -5.23 13.56 -6.23
CA ASP A 71 -4.83 13.99 -4.89
C ASP A 71 -3.82 15.14 -4.90
N LYS A 72 -3.31 15.52 -6.08
CA LYS A 72 -2.33 16.62 -6.25
C LYS A 72 -1.11 16.46 -5.35
N TYR A 73 -0.69 15.21 -5.14
CA TYR A 73 0.45 14.91 -4.29
C TYR A 73 1.76 15.40 -4.92
N GLU A 74 2.62 15.98 -4.09
CA GLU A 74 3.98 16.40 -4.46
C GLU A 74 4.98 15.61 -3.61
N LEU A 75 5.94 14.95 -4.28
CA LEU A 75 6.99 14.19 -3.61
C LEU A 75 7.86 15.09 -2.75
N LYS A 76 8.04 14.71 -1.48
CA LYS A 76 8.88 15.45 -0.55
C LYS A 76 10.35 14.99 -0.64
N PRO A 77 11.33 15.90 -0.50
CA PRO A 77 12.73 15.52 -0.36
C PRO A 77 12.93 14.59 0.84
N GLY A 78 13.77 13.57 0.68
CA GLY A 78 14.02 12.60 1.75
C GLY A 78 14.89 11.45 1.26
N LYS A 79 14.60 10.24 1.74
CA LYS A 79 15.29 9.02 1.34
C LYS A 79 14.29 7.97 0.91
N ALA A 80 14.56 7.32 -0.21
CA ALA A 80 13.76 6.20 -0.63
C ALA A 80 13.96 4.97 0.26
N LEU A 81 12.89 4.20 0.44
CA LEU A 81 13.02 2.82 0.91
C LEU A 81 13.74 2.00 -0.17
N SER A 82 14.44 0.93 0.23
CA SER A 82 15.35 0.19 -0.64
C SER A 82 15.10 -1.31 -0.62
N GLY A 83 15.52 -2.00 -1.68
CA GLY A 83 15.32 -3.44 -1.83
C GLY A 83 13.85 -3.78 -2.04
N PHE A 84 13.40 -4.94 -1.56
CA PHE A 84 12.03 -5.42 -1.75
C PHE A 84 11.04 -4.93 -0.69
N VAL A 85 11.49 -4.12 0.27
CA VAL A 85 10.66 -3.57 1.36
C VAL A 85 9.45 -2.78 0.85
N PRO A 86 9.57 -1.88 -0.15
CA PRO A 86 8.44 -1.07 -0.63
C PRO A 86 7.33 -1.93 -1.23
N ASP A 87 7.69 -2.87 -2.12
CA ASP A 87 6.77 -3.79 -2.77
C ASP A 87 5.96 -4.59 -1.73
N TRP A 88 6.68 -5.25 -0.83
CA TRP A 88 6.06 -6.06 0.22
C TRP A 88 5.16 -5.25 1.16
N ILE A 89 5.56 -4.01 1.54
CA ILE A 89 4.71 -3.14 2.36
C ILE A 89 3.42 -2.77 1.62
N GLY A 90 3.49 -2.52 0.31
CA GLY A 90 2.33 -2.23 -0.52
C GLY A 90 1.37 -3.41 -0.57
N GLU A 91 1.87 -4.61 -0.84
CA GLU A 91 1.08 -5.85 -0.82
C GLU A 91 0.47 -6.11 0.56
N PHE A 92 1.27 -5.97 1.62
CA PHE A 92 0.86 -6.15 3.01
C PHE A 92 -0.31 -5.24 3.36
N TYR A 93 -0.24 -3.95 3.06
CA TYR A 93 -1.32 -3.03 3.41
C TYR A 93 -2.60 -3.30 2.64
N ALA A 94 -2.51 -3.62 1.34
CA ALA A 94 -3.67 -3.95 0.53
C ALA A 94 -4.38 -5.20 1.08
N PHE A 95 -3.62 -6.25 1.39
CA PHE A 95 -4.16 -7.48 1.94
C PHE A 95 -4.67 -7.30 3.37
N TYR A 96 -3.94 -6.58 4.24
CA TYR A 96 -4.34 -6.30 5.62
C TYR A 96 -5.68 -5.59 5.69
N GLN A 97 -5.83 -4.52 4.90
CA GLN A 97 -7.07 -3.77 4.80
C GLN A 97 -8.23 -4.68 4.38
N TRP A 98 -8.04 -5.44 3.29
CA TRP A 98 -9.06 -6.34 2.79
C TRP A 98 -9.44 -7.41 3.82
N PHE A 99 -8.44 -7.99 4.48
CA PHE A 99 -8.60 -9.04 5.48
C PHE A 99 -9.37 -8.53 6.70
N TYR A 100 -8.96 -7.42 7.30
CA TYR A 100 -9.59 -6.89 8.51
C TYR A 100 -10.82 -6.02 8.24
N ASN A 101 -11.15 -5.76 6.97
CA ASN A 101 -12.33 -4.99 6.57
C ASN A 101 -12.39 -3.61 7.23
N ILE A 102 -11.26 -2.92 7.16
CA ILE A 102 -11.08 -1.54 7.60
C ILE A 102 -10.68 -0.68 6.40
N THR A 103 -10.67 0.63 6.54
CA THR A 103 -10.21 1.54 5.48
C THR A 103 -8.68 1.56 5.34
N SER A 104 -8.17 2.04 4.22
CA SER A 104 -6.74 2.26 4.02
C SER A 104 -6.18 3.25 5.05
N ALA A 105 -6.95 4.29 5.38
CA ALA A 105 -6.58 5.33 6.34
C ALA A 105 -6.52 4.78 7.78
N GLU A 106 -7.42 3.87 8.15
CA GLU A 106 -7.35 3.16 9.43
C GLU A 106 -6.19 2.17 9.46
N THR A 107 -5.92 1.48 8.34
CA THR A 107 -4.84 0.50 8.22
C THR A 107 -3.48 1.13 8.51
N ILE A 108 -3.15 2.24 7.84
CA ILE A 108 -1.87 2.95 8.03
C ILE A 108 -1.73 3.57 9.43
N THR A 109 -2.85 3.84 10.10
CA THR A 109 -2.85 4.36 11.47
C THR A 109 -2.63 3.24 12.50
N LYS A 110 -3.24 2.07 12.28
CA LYS A 110 -3.09 0.89 13.15
C LYS A 110 -1.72 0.24 13.02
N VAL A 111 -1.21 0.18 11.79
CA VAL A 111 0.08 -0.43 11.48
C VAL A 111 0.95 0.64 10.80
N PRO A 112 1.78 1.39 11.55
CA PRO A 112 2.64 2.41 10.97
C PRO A 112 3.73 1.85 10.06
N VAL A 113 4.15 2.61 9.05
CA VAL A 113 5.21 2.19 8.09
C VAL A 113 6.51 1.83 8.81
N ASP A 114 6.93 2.63 9.79
CA ASP A 114 8.14 2.39 10.57
C ASP A 114 8.12 1.05 11.33
N PHE A 115 6.94 0.61 11.75
CA PHE A 115 6.79 -0.70 12.36
C PHE A 115 7.04 -1.81 11.35
N LEU A 116 6.42 -1.73 10.16
CA LEU A 116 6.61 -2.73 9.11
C LEU A 116 8.04 -2.77 8.58
N ILE A 117 8.71 -1.62 8.43
CA ILE A 117 10.13 -1.58 8.03
C ILE A 117 10.99 -2.38 9.02
N LYS A 118 10.75 -2.22 10.32
CA LYS A 118 11.48 -2.95 11.38
C LYS A 118 11.10 -4.43 11.44
N ALA A 119 9.83 -4.74 11.19
CA ALA A 119 9.32 -6.10 11.24
C ALA A 119 9.61 -6.92 9.97
N TYR A 120 9.90 -6.26 8.85
CA TYR A 120 10.12 -6.88 7.54
C TYR A 120 11.06 -8.10 7.58
N PRO A 121 12.25 -8.06 8.21
CA PRO A 121 13.15 -9.22 8.26
C PRO A 121 12.53 -10.48 8.87
N GLY A 122 11.56 -10.34 9.79
CA GLY A 122 10.89 -11.46 10.44
C GLY A 122 9.53 -11.84 9.85
N LEU A 123 9.03 -11.08 8.87
CA LEU A 123 7.71 -11.27 8.27
C LEU A 123 7.75 -11.59 6.78
N HIS A 124 8.73 -11.09 6.02
CA HIS A 124 8.73 -11.17 4.56
C HIS A 124 8.88 -12.58 3.98
N ASP A 125 9.49 -13.51 4.73
CA ASP A 125 9.61 -14.92 4.34
C ASP A 125 8.33 -15.72 4.60
N LEU A 126 7.35 -15.14 5.29
CA LEU A 126 6.06 -15.78 5.54
C LEU A 126 5.14 -15.59 4.34
N ASP A 127 4.18 -16.50 4.20
CA ASP A 127 3.00 -16.23 3.37
C ASP A 127 2.33 -14.91 3.81
N LEU A 128 1.88 -14.10 2.85
CA LEU A 128 1.33 -12.77 3.09
C LEU A 128 0.16 -12.81 4.08
N GLU A 129 -0.73 -13.81 3.97
CA GLU A 129 -1.85 -13.98 4.89
C GLU A 129 -1.37 -14.27 6.31
N LEU A 130 -0.32 -15.09 6.45
CA LEU A 130 0.26 -15.42 7.75
C LEU A 130 0.93 -14.19 8.39
N ALA A 131 1.65 -13.38 7.61
CA ALA A 131 2.23 -12.13 8.08
C ALA A 131 1.15 -11.16 8.60
N VAL A 132 0.07 -10.99 7.82
CA VAL A 132 -1.06 -10.12 8.18
C VAL A 132 -1.79 -10.60 9.44
N LYS A 133 -2.01 -11.92 9.58
CA LYS A 133 -2.57 -12.51 10.80
C LYS A 133 -1.68 -12.28 12.01
N LYS A 134 -0.36 -12.47 11.88
CA LYS A 134 0.59 -12.24 12.97
C LYS A 134 0.56 -10.80 13.47
N VAL A 135 0.56 -9.83 12.55
CA VAL A 135 0.57 -8.41 12.91
C VAL A 135 -0.76 -7.97 13.50
N GLY A 136 -1.90 -8.42 12.99
CA GLY A 136 -3.21 -8.01 13.53
C GLY A 136 -3.60 -8.66 14.86
N VAL A 137 -2.78 -9.55 15.41
CA VAL A 137 -2.93 -10.10 16.78
C VAL A 137 -2.15 -9.26 17.81
N LEU A 138 -1.24 -8.38 17.37
CA LEU A 138 -0.47 -7.48 18.22
C LEU A 138 -1.30 -6.25 18.65
#